data_AF-A0A260W006-F1
#
_entry.id   AF-A0A260W006-F1
#
_cell.length_a   1.000
_cell.length_b   1.000
_cell.length_c   1.000
_cell.angle_alpha   90.00
_cell.angle_beta   90.00
_cell.angle_gamma   90.00
#
_symmetry.space_group_name_H-M   'P 1'
#
loop_
_entity.id
_entity.type
_entity.pdbx_description
1 polymer ?
#
loop_
_entity_poly.entity_id
_entity_poly.type
_entity_poly.pdbx_seq_one_letter_code
_entity_poly.pdbx_strand_id
1 'polypeptide(L)'
;MPTAGEVMPEIKRAATSFLEAGGSWSEGGGVLDSLRTAGVSLEVAATAALLQPDEALASTLRVVYPQYAGIGPESAAVIVLFDQLLQRPTLAQPAETTRQMALDIRLKRDIAAGAAWTVEKINPLTSLGSPVPLTAAASSVLSSPRITLSEPARLDIGTGRINNNVLQIMLGLADRFTYAVQVMHTGHIQTVFPHPRLSNHAVGRAVDIREINGRRVVDDPFNNPTISEFVTAAALLGATEVGGPTDLNGDRPGFFTDDVHSDHVHVGITPGDAPAHLR
;
A
#
# COMPACT_ATOMS: atom_id res chain seq x y z
N MET A 1 1.19 -9.12 -10.98
CA MET A 1 0.37 -10.36 -11.10
C MET A 1 0.24 -11.03 -9.74
N PRO A 2 -0.96 -11.47 -9.34
CA PRO A 2 -1.18 -12.26 -8.10
C PRO A 2 -0.36 -13.56 -8.11
N THR A 3 0.16 -13.96 -6.96
CA THR A 3 0.99 -15.18 -6.80
C THR A 3 0.18 -16.34 -6.19
N ALA A 4 0.80 -17.51 -6.02
CA ALA A 4 0.12 -18.69 -5.44
C ALA A 4 -0.21 -18.55 -3.94
N GLY A 5 0.38 -17.58 -3.24
CA GLY A 5 0.11 -17.30 -1.82
C GLY A 5 -1.11 -16.40 -1.56
N GLU A 6 -1.79 -15.96 -2.61
CA GLU A 6 -2.91 -15.02 -2.51
C GLU A 6 -4.22 -15.73 -2.14
N VAL A 7 -4.93 -15.24 -1.13
CA VAL A 7 -6.18 -15.86 -0.62
C VAL A 7 -7.34 -15.70 -1.62
N MET A 8 -7.48 -14.52 -2.23
CA MET A 8 -8.52 -14.18 -3.21
C MET A 8 -7.91 -13.42 -4.40
N PRO A 9 -7.13 -14.10 -5.27
CA PRO A 9 -6.32 -13.46 -6.30
C PRO A 9 -7.15 -12.68 -7.34
N GLU A 10 -8.42 -13.03 -7.52
CA GLU A 10 -9.35 -12.36 -8.43
C GLU A 10 -9.63 -10.90 -8.04
N ILE A 11 -9.66 -10.57 -6.74
CA ILE A 11 -9.85 -9.20 -6.25
C ILE A 11 -8.67 -8.34 -6.70
N LYS A 12 -7.45 -8.81 -6.46
CA LYS A 12 -6.22 -8.12 -6.87
C LYS A 12 -6.13 -8.01 -8.38
N ARG A 13 -6.47 -9.08 -9.10
CA ARG A 13 -6.47 -9.08 -10.58
C ARG A 13 -7.37 -7.98 -11.13
N ALA A 14 -8.60 -7.87 -10.63
CA ALA A 14 -9.54 -6.83 -11.05
C ALA A 14 -8.97 -5.42 -10.80
N ALA A 15 -8.39 -5.16 -9.62
CA ALA A 15 -7.76 -3.88 -9.31
C ALA A 15 -6.55 -3.58 -10.22
N THR A 16 -5.68 -4.56 -10.45
CA THR A 16 -4.50 -4.39 -11.30
C THR A 16 -4.87 -4.17 -12.76
N SER A 17 -5.81 -4.94 -13.31
CA SER A 17 -6.22 -4.80 -14.70
C SER A 17 -6.88 -3.45 -14.96
N PHE A 18 -7.66 -2.95 -14.01
CA PHE A 18 -8.23 -1.60 -14.09
C PHE A 18 -7.12 -0.53 -14.15
N LEU A 19 -6.13 -0.59 -13.26
CA LEU A 19 -5.03 0.39 -13.26
C LEU A 19 -4.12 0.25 -14.47
N GLU A 20 -3.81 -0.95 -14.94
CA GLU A 20 -2.99 -1.15 -16.13
C GLU A 20 -3.70 -0.62 -17.38
N ALA A 21 -5.02 -0.83 -17.49
CA ALA A 21 -5.84 -0.31 -18.59
C ALA A 21 -5.98 1.21 -18.55
N GLY A 22 -6.19 1.82 -17.38
CA GLY A 22 -6.31 3.28 -17.28
C GLY A 22 -4.97 3.99 -17.28
N GLY A 23 -3.94 3.37 -16.72
CA GLY A 23 -2.61 3.94 -16.50
C GLY A 23 -1.66 3.83 -17.69
N SER A 24 -2.06 3.12 -18.74
CA SER A 24 -1.22 2.90 -19.94
C SER A 24 -1.96 3.34 -21.19
N TRP A 25 -1.41 4.32 -21.90
CA TRP A 25 -1.98 4.85 -23.15
C TRP A 25 -0.89 5.41 -24.06
N SER A 26 -1.15 5.42 -25.37
CA SER A 26 -0.30 6.03 -26.39
C SER A 26 -0.60 7.52 -26.58
N GLU A 27 0.25 8.21 -27.34
CA GLU A 27 0.03 9.59 -27.74
C GLU A 27 -1.35 9.79 -28.39
N GLY A 28 -2.06 10.85 -27.98
CA GLY A 28 -3.43 11.14 -28.40
C GLY A 28 -4.52 10.35 -27.66
N GLY A 29 -4.13 9.42 -26.78
CA GLY A 29 -5.03 8.71 -25.87
C GLY A 29 -5.11 9.36 -24.48
N GLY A 30 -5.71 8.62 -23.54
CA GLY A 30 -5.81 9.04 -22.15
C GLY A 30 -6.54 8.02 -21.29
N VAL A 31 -6.62 8.29 -19.99
CA VAL A 31 -7.24 7.40 -18.99
C VAL A 31 -8.69 7.10 -19.33
N LEU A 32 -9.49 8.14 -19.63
CA LEU A 32 -10.92 7.98 -19.88
C LEU A 32 -11.20 7.12 -21.12
N ASP A 33 -10.50 7.36 -22.22
CA ASP A 33 -10.68 6.57 -23.45
C ASP A 33 -10.20 5.13 -23.29
N SER A 34 -9.09 4.92 -22.58
CA SER A 34 -8.54 3.59 -22.34
C SER A 34 -9.47 2.75 -21.45
N LEU A 35 -10.00 3.35 -20.36
CA LEU A 35 -10.96 2.69 -19.48
C LEU A 35 -12.32 2.44 -20.16
N ARG A 36 -12.81 3.40 -20.96
CA ARG A 36 -14.03 3.20 -21.75
C ARG A 36 -13.89 2.03 -22.72
N THR A 37 -12.74 1.91 -23.37
CA THR A 37 -12.43 0.78 -24.28
C THR A 37 -12.38 -0.55 -23.51
N ALA A 38 -11.95 -0.52 -22.26
CA ALA A 38 -12.00 -1.68 -21.35
C ALA A 38 -13.40 -1.97 -20.78
N GLY A 39 -14.45 -1.25 -21.19
CA GLY A 39 -15.83 -1.47 -20.75
C GLY A 39 -16.16 -0.87 -19.38
N VAL A 40 -15.32 0.01 -18.84
CA VAL A 40 -15.56 0.72 -17.58
C VAL A 40 -16.55 1.86 -17.79
N SER A 41 -17.47 2.06 -16.85
CA SER A 41 -18.41 3.18 -16.90
C SER A 41 -17.71 4.53 -16.73
N LEU A 42 -18.29 5.60 -17.29
CA LEU A 42 -17.70 6.94 -17.22
C LEU A 42 -17.53 7.44 -15.77
N GLU A 43 -18.47 7.10 -14.89
CA GLU A 43 -18.41 7.45 -13.46
C GLU A 43 -17.19 6.84 -12.77
N VAL A 44 -16.96 5.54 -12.97
CA VAL A 44 -15.80 4.86 -12.39
C VAL A 44 -14.50 5.37 -13.03
N ALA A 45 -14.48 5.53 -14.36
CA ALA A 45 -13.32 6.03 -15.09
C ALA A 45 -12.90 7.44 -14.65
N ALA A 46 -13.86 8.31 -14.30
CA ALA A 46 -13.59 9.67 -13.80
C ALA A 46 -12.78 9.66 -12.49
N THR A 47 -12.96 8.64 -11.63
CA THR A 47 -12.17 8.52 -10.39
C THR A 47 -10.68 8.24 -10.64
N ALA A 48 -10.33 7.76 -11.84
CA ALA A 48 -8.95 7.47 -12.24
C ALA A 48 -8.23 8.66 -12.90
N ALA A 49 -8.84 9.84 -12.99
CA ALA A 49 -8.27 11.01 -13.67
C ALA A 49 -6.85 11.37 -13.19
N LEU A 50 -6.53 11.14 -11.91
CA LEU A 50 -5.19 11.37 -11.36
C LEU A 50 -4.06 10.58 -12.04
N LEU A 51 -4.40 9.49 -12.74
CA LEU A 51 -3.44 8.70 -13.50
C LEU A 51 -2.91 9.47 -14.71
N GLN A 52 -3.62 10.48 -15.22
CA GLN A 52 -3.21 11.30 -16.36
C GLN A 52 -2.79 12.70 -15.91
N PRO A 53 -1.49 12.94 -15.68
CA PRO A 53 -1.00 14.29 -15.42
C PRO A 53 -1.06 15.13 -16.71
N ASP A 54 -1.39 16.42 -16.57
CA ASP A 54 -1.74 17.31 -17.70
C ASP A 54 -0.70 17.38 -18.83
N GLU A 55 0.58 17.20 -18.52
CA GLU A 55 1.69 17.32 -19.48
C GLU A 55 2.11 15.99 -20.15
N ALA A 56 1.49 14.86 -19.77
CA ALA A 56 1.87 13.57 -20.31
C ALA A 56 1.26 13.32 -21.69
N LEU A 57 2.11 13.02 -22.67
CA LEU A 57 1.70 12.63 -24.02
C LEU A 57 1.28 11.15 -24.04
N ALA A 58 2.03 10.29 -23.37
CA ALA A 58 1.78 8.87 -23.28
C ALA A 58 2.21 8.34 -21.91
N SER A 59 1.72 7.16 -21.54
CA SER A 59 2.10 6.52 -20.28
C SER A 59 2.15 5.00 -20.38
N THR A 60 2.99 4.40 -19.55
CA THR A 60 2.97 2.97 -19.26
C THR A 60 2.97 2.79 -17.74
N LEU A 61 1.98 2.09 -17.22
CA LEU A 61 1.88 1.74 -15.81
C LEU A 61 2.34 0.29 -15.60
N ARG A 62 3.16 0.08 -14.57
CA ARG A 62 3.58 -1.24 -14.12
C ARG A 62 3.30 -1.39 -12.64
N VAL A 63 2.44 -2.35 -12.30
CA VAL A 63 2.16 -2.69 -10.90
C VAL A 63 3.42 -3.24 -10.23
N VAL A 64 3.80 -2.64 -9.11
CA VAL A 64 4.84 -3.15 -8.21
C VAL A 64 4.22 -4.23 -7.33
N TYR A 65 3.17 -3.87 -6.58
CA TYR A 65 2.44 -4.83 -5.76
C TYR A 65 1.01 -4.35 -5.41
N PRO A 66 -0.02 -5.18 -5.63
CA PRO A 66 -1.36 -4.97 -5.08
C PRO A 66 -1.48 -5.62 -3.69
N GLN A 67 -1.61 -4.82 -2.64
CA GLN A 67 -1.81 -5.27 -1.26
C GLN A 67 -3.31 -5.34 -0.93
N TYR A 68 -3.76 -6.35 -0.19
CA TYR A 68 -5.11 -6.32 0.38
C TYR A 68 -5.24 -5.18 1.41
N ALA A 69 -6.37 -4.50 1.41
CA ALA A 69 -6.70 -3.46 2.38
C ALA A 69 -8.05 -3.67 3.07
N GLY A 70 -8.79 -4.70 2.64
CA GLY A 70 -10.10 -5.06 3.15
C GLY A 70 -10.75 -6.11 2.27
N ILE A 71 -11.32 -7.15 2.88
CA ILE A 71 -12.06 -8.21 2.19
C ILE A 71 -13.41 -8.37 2.90
N GLY A 72 -14.48 -8.40 2.13
CA GLY A 72 -15.83 -8.63 2.58
C GLY A 72 -16.62 -9.47 1.58
N PRO A 73 -17.87 -9.86 1.90
CA PRO A 73 -18.66 -10.75 1.05
C PRO A 73 -19.02 -10.13 -0.31
N GLU A 74 -19.22 -8.81 -0.34
CA GLU A 74 -19.69 -8.05 -1.51
C GLU A 74 -18.80 -6.85 -1.87
N SER A 75 -17.85 -6.49 -1.01
CA SER A 75 -16.97 -5.35 -1.18
C SER A 75 -15.54 -5.69 -0.76
N ALA A 76 -14.57 -5.06 -1.41
CA ALA A 76 -13.17 -5.22 -1.10
C ALA A 76 -12.41 -3.92 -1.34
N ALA A 77 -11.22 -3.83 -0.76
CA ALA A 77 -10.29 -2.74 -0.96
C ALA A 77 -8.88 -3.29 -1.22
N VAL A 78 -8.18 -2.68 -2.17
CA VAL A 78 -6.79 -3.03 -2.52
C VAL A 78 -5.98 -1.76 -2.58
N ILE A 79 -4.80 -1.76 -1.94
CA ILE A 79 -3.82 -0.70 -2.10
C ILE A 79 -2.83 -1.13 -3.18
N VAL A 80 -2.85 -0.46 -4.33
CA VAL A 80 -1.96 -0.82 -5.44
C VAL A 80 -0.80 0.16 -5.52
N LEU A 81 0.41 -0.33 -5.26
CA LEU A 81 1.67 0.36 -5.54
C LEU A 81 2.09 0.08 -6.98
N PHE A 82 2.41 1.11 -7.74
CA PHE A 82 2.82 0.99 -9.15
C PHE A 82 3.82 2.07 -9.55
N ASP A 83 4.65 1.74 -10.53
CA ASP A 83 5.44 2.70 -11.28
C ASP A 83 4.64 3.16 -12.49
N GLN A 84 4.73 4.44 -12.81
CA GLN A 84 4.16 5.02 -14.01
C GLN A 84 5.23 5.80 -14.75
N LEU A 85 5.59 5.30 -15.93
CA LEU A 85 6.43 6.01 -16.89
C LEU A 85 5.55 6.97 -17.68
N LEU A 86 5.98 8.23 -17.76
CA LEU A 86 5.29 9.30 -18.45
C LEU A 86 6.21 9.86 -19.52
N GLN A 87 5.74 9.85 -20.77
CA GLN A 87 6.39 10.55 -21.87
C GLN A 87 5.89 11.99 -21.89
N ARG A 88 6.81 12.96 -21.95
CA ARG A 88 6.52 14.39 -21.98
C ARG A 88 7.06 15.03 -23.26
N PRO A 89 6.58 16.23 -23.62
CA PRO A 89 7.17 16.98 -24.72
C PRO A 89 8.67 17.16 -24.52
N THR A 90 9.46 17.05 -25.60
CA THR A 90 10.94 17.14 -25.54
C THR A 90 11.48 18.46 -25.00
N LEU A 91 10.66 19.52 -25.04
CA LEU A 91 10.97 20.82 -24.45
C LEU A 91 10.91 20.81 -22.90
N ALA A 92 10.30 19.80 -22.28
CA ALA A 92 10.04 19.72 -20.84
C ALA A 92 11.09 18.89 -20.07
N GLN A 93 12.36 18.87 -20.52
CA GLN A 93 13.43 17.97 -20.03
C GLN A 93 13.31 17.55 -18.54
N PRO A 94 13.31 16.23 -18.23
CA PRO A 94 13.54 15.11 -19.13
C PRO A 94 12.30 14.70 -19.93
N ALA A 95 12.50 14.20 -21.15
CA ALA A 95 11.43 13.74 -22.05
C ALA A 95 10.65 12.52 -21.50
N GLU A 96 11.25 11.80 -20.55
CA GLU A 96 10.59 10.72 -19.82
C GLU A 96 10.79 10.94 -18.31
N THR A 97 9.69 10.82 -17.57
CA THR A 97 9.70 10.88 -16.10
C THR A 97 9.01 9.65 -15.55
N THR A 98 9.58 9.03 -14.51
CA THR A 98 8.89 7.99 -13.75
C THR A 98 8.36 8.58 -12.45
N ARG A 99 7.14 8.22 -12.09
CA ARG A 99 6.59 8.44 -10.75
C ARG A 99 6.13 7.10 -10.17
N GLN A 100 6.15 6.97 -8.86
CA GLN A 100 5.57 5.82 -8.17
C GLN A 100 4.43 6.30 -7.27
N MET A 101 3.31 5.58 -7.29
CA MET A 101 2.09 5.95 -6.57
C MET A 101 1.49 4.73 -5.90
N ALA A 102 0.79 4.95 -4.79
CA ALA A 102 -0.06 3.97 -4.13
C ALA A 102 -1.50 4.48 -4.14
N LEU A 103 -2.47 3.63 -4.50
CA LEU A 103 -3.89 4.03 -4.58
C LEU A 103 -4.81 3.06 -3.86
N ASP A 104 -5.78 3.61 -3.15
CA ASP A 104 -6.91 2.90 -2.52
C ASP A 104 -7.98 2.63 -3.58
N ILE A 105 -8.03 1.39 -4.05
CA ILE A 105 -8.97 0.90 -5.07
C ILE A 105 -10.11 0.15 -4.38
N ARG A 106 -11.33 0.60 -4.61
CA ARG A 106 -12.55 -0.05 -4.09
C ARG A 106 -13.17 -0.93 -5.13
N LEU A 107 -13.56 -2.13 -4.70
CA LEU A 107 -14.18 -3.13 -5.55
C LEU A 107 -15.51 -3.56 -4.97
N LYS A 108 -16.43 -3.88 -5.89
CA LYS A 108 -17.69 -4.52 -5.58
C LYS A 108 -17.78 -5.87 -6.28
N ARG A 109 -18.48 -6.79 -5.65
CA ARG A 109 -18.78 -8.10 -6.21
C ARG A 109 -20.09 -8.02 -6.98
N ASP A 110 -20.04 -8.30 -8.28
CA ASP A 110 -21.24 -8.40 -9.10
C ASP A 110 -21.85 -9.80 -8.99
N ILE A 111 -22.77 -9.97 -8.04
CA ILE A 111 -23.46 -11.24 -7.81
C ILE A 111 -24.35 -11.61 -9.00
N ALA A 112 -24.93 -10.62 -9.70
CA ALA A 112 -25.82 -10.85 -10.84
C ALA A 112 -25.08 -11.37 -12.08
N ALA A 113 -23.82 -10.94 -12.28
CA ALA A 113 -22.96 -11.35 -13.39
C ALA A 113 -22.01 -12.51 -13.06
N GLY A 114 -22.38 -13.38 -12.11
CA GLY A 114 -21.58 -14.58 -11.80
C GLY A 114 -20.46 -14.35 -10.78
N ALA A 115 -20.66 -13.40 -9.85
CA ALA A 115 -19.79 -13.10 -8.71
C ALA A 115 -18.39 -12.54 -9.07
N ALA A 116 -18.26 -11.89 -10.23
CA ALA A 116 -17.03 -11.21 -10.65
C ALA A 116 -16.76 -9.96 -9.81
N TRP A 117 -15.49 -9.63 -9.59
CA TRP A 117 -15.08 -8.39 -8.93
C TRP A 117 -14.86 -7.28 -9.96
N THR A 118 -15.41 -6.10 -9.68
CA THR A 118 -15.27 -4.90 -10.52
C THR A 118 -14.85 -3.71 -9.68
N VAL A 119 -14.03 -2.83 -10.25
CA VAL A 119 -13.66 -1.58 -9.58
C VAL A 119 -14.88 -0.67 -9.52
N GLU A 120 -15.17 -0.17 -8.33
CA GLU A 120 -16.22 0.81 -8.07
C GLU A 120 -15.66 2.24 -8.10
N LYS A 121 -14.47 2.46 -7.54
CA LYS A 121 -13.83 3.77 -7.51
C LYS A 121 -12.36 3.68 -7.08
N ILE A 122 -11.60 4.71 -7.43
CA ILE A 122 -10.39 5.09 -6.71
C ILE A 122 -10.77 6.15 -5.66
N ASN A 123 -10.39 5.94 -4.41
CA ASN A 123 -10.55 6.99 -3.40
C ASN A 123 -9.45 8.06 -3.58
N PRO A 124 -9.77 9.36 -3.35
CA PRO A 124 -8.78 10.42 -3.40
C PRO A 124 -7.60 10.18 -2.46
N LEU A 125 -6.41 10.59 -2.89
CA LEU A 125 -5.24 10.63 -2.03
C LEU A 125 -5.46 11.58 -0.86
N THR A 126 -4.95 11.19 0.31
CA THR A 126 -4.97 12.01 1.52
C THR A 126 -3.60 12.59 1.83
N SER A 127 -3.57 13.52 2.78
CA SER A 127 -2.35 14.14 3.28
C SER A 127 -2.39 14.24 4.80
N LEU A 128 -1.24 14.09 5.45
CA LEU A 128 -1.07 14.38 6.87
C LEU A 128 -1.04 15.89 7.18
N GLY A 129 -1.13 16.74 6.15
CA GLY A 129 -1.10 18.20 6.25
C GLY A 129 0.26 18.80 5.88
N SER A 130 0.41 20.11 6.10
CA SER A 130 1.62 20.85 5.70
C SER A 130 2.88 20.31 6.38
N PRO A 131 4.02 20.22 5.67
CA PRO A 131 5.27 19.73 6.24
C PRO A 131 5.71 20.47 7.51
N VAL A 132 6.37 19.74 8.41
CA VAL A 132 7.01 20.24 9.62
C VAL A 132 8.49 19.81 9.63
N PRO A 133 9.35 20.41 10.47
CA PRO A 133 10.75 19.99 10.55
C PRO A 133 10.89 18.49 10.83
N LEU A 134 11.80 17.84 10.11
CA LEU A 134 12.06 16.40 10.27
C LEU A 134 12.66 16.10 11.66
N THR A 135 12.22 15.00 12.27
CA THR A 135 12.92 14.43 13.42
C THR A 135 14.21 13.74 12.98
N ALA A 136 15.13 13.51 13.92
CA ALA A 136 16.34 12.71 13.64
C ALA A 136 15.99 11.29 13.15
N ALA A 137 14.90 10.70 13.66
CA ALA A 137 14.43 9.39 13.21
C ALA A 137 13.97 9.44 11.75
N ALA A 138 13.20 10.46 11.36
CA ALA A 138 12.74 10.63 9.98
C ALA A 138 13.92 10.75 9.01
N SER A 139 14.90 11.61 9.32
CA SER A 139 16.12 11.75 8.53
C SER A 139 16.93 10.45 8.44
N SER A 140 16.97 9.67 9.53
CA SER A 140 17.69 8.39 9.56
C SER A 140 16.99 7.32 8.74
N VAL A 141 15.66 7.24 8.78
CA VAL A 141 14.89 6.31 7.94
C VAL A 141 15.04 6.65 6.46
N LEU A 142 14.95 7.94 6.10
CA LEU A 142 15.09 8.40 4.71
C LEU A 142 16.47 8.09 4.10
N SER A 143 17.51 8.01 4.93
CA SER A 143 18.90 7.75 4.53
C SER A 143 19.35 6.30 4.73
N SER A 144 18.53 5.45 5.37
CA SER A 144 18.91 4.06 5.67
C SER A 144 18.94 3.21 4.40
N PRO A 145 20.09 2.60 4.04
CA PRO A 145 20.18 1.73 2.87
C PRO A 145 19.49 0.37 3.09
N ARG A 146 19.08 0.07 4.33
CA ARG A 146 18.40 -1.19 4.69
C ARG A 146 16.88 -1.10 4.56
N ILE A 147 16.35 0.10 4.36
CA ILE A 147 14.92 0.37 4.25
C ILE A 147 14.61 0.85 2.83
N THR A 148 13.98 -0.01 2.03
CA THR A 148 13.51 0.37 0.70
C THR A 148 12.13 1.02 0.82
N LEU A 149 12.08 2.35 0.76
CA LEU A 149 10.83 3.11 0.81
C LEU A 149 10.17 3.14 -0.58
N SER A 150 8.85 2.93 -0.62
CA SER A 150 8.06 3.39 -1.77
C SER A 150 8.08 4.92 -1.83
N GLU A 151 7.89 5.50 -3.01
CA GLU A 151 7.89 6.96 -3.16
C GLU A 151 6.80 7.63 -2.31
N PRO A 152 5.55 7.13 -2.23
CA PRO A 152 4.55 7.66 -1.30
C PRO A 152 5.00 7.62 0.17
N ALA A 153 5.62 6.52 0.62
CA ALA A 153 6.15 6.41 1.99
C ALA A 153 7.31 7.38 2.23
N ARG A 154 8.19 7.58 1.24
CA ARG A 154 9.27 8.58 1.31
C ARG A 154 8.70 10.00 1.47
N LEU A 155 7.68 10.34 0.68
CA LEU A 155 7.00 11.63 0.76
C LEU A 155 6.31 11.82 2.12
N ASP A 156 5.61 10.78 2.61
CA ASP A 156 4.96 10.78 3.92
C ASP A 156 5.96 11.09 5.05
N ILE A 157 7.11 10.40 5.08
CA ILE A 157 8.18 10.66 6.06
C ILE A 157 8.77 12.06 5.85
N GLY A 158 8.94 12.49 4.60
CA GLY A 158 9.42 13.81 4.22
C GLY A 158 8.55 14.98 4.71
N THR A 159 7.29 14.71 5.06
CA THR A 159 6.44 15.73 5.72
C THR A 159 6.83 16.01 7.17
N GLY A 160 7.62 15.15 7.81
CA GLY A 160 7.92 15.21 9.24
C GLY A 160 6.77 14.83 10.17
N ARG A 161 5.63 14.36 9.62
CA ARG A 161 4.41 14.07 10.40
C ARG A 161 4.21 12.61 10.78
N ILE A 162 5.00 11.70 10.21
CA ILE A 162 4.97 10.31 10.65
C ILE A 162 5.42 10.22 12.09
N ASN A 163 4.68 9.43 12.87
CA ASN A 163 4.91 9.26 14.29
C ASN A 163 6.33 8.74 14.56
N ASN A 164 7.03 9.43 15.46
CA ASN A 164 8.43 9.14 15.75
C ASN A 164 8.64 7.73 16.31
N ASN A 165 7.68 7.14 17.03
CA ASN A 165 7.81 5.78 17.57
C ASN A 165 7.81 4.73 16.45
N VAL A 166 6.97 4.91 15.42
CA VAL A 166 6.99 4.03 14.23
C VAL A 166 8.33 4.11 13.52
N LEU A 167 8.87 5.32 13.36
CA LEU A 167 10.19 5.53 12.74
C LEU A 167 11.32 4.87 13.55
N GLN A 168 11.25 4.91 14.88
CA GLN A 168 12.23 4.22 15.74
C GLN A 168 12.12 2.70 15.63
N ILE A 169 10.91 2.15 15.55
CA ILE A 169 10.70 0.71 15.29
C ILE A 169 11.30 0.32 13.94
N MET A 170 11.06 1.12 12.90
CA MET A 170 11.66 0.90 11.57
C MET A 170 13.19 0.85 11.65
N LEU A 171 13.83 1.79 12.35
CA LEU A 171 15.28 1.78 12.53
C LEU A 171 15.77 0.55 13.31
N GLY A 172 15.11 0.18 14.41
CA GLY A 172 15.47 -1.01 15.18
C GLY A 172 15.29 -2.32 14.40
N LEU A 173 14.29 -2.39 13.51
CA LEU A 173 14.15 -3.51 12.58
C LEU A 173 15.30 -3.53 11.56
N ALA A 174 15.69 -2.36 11.06
CA ALA A 174 16.78 -2.22 10.09
C ALA A 174 18.14 -2.65 10.66
N ASP A 175 18.35 -2.68 11.97
CA ASP A 175 19.58 -3.23 12.58
C ASP A 175 19.80 -4.70 12.22
N ARG A 176 18.72 -5.45 11.96
CA ARG A 176 18.75 -6.91 11.71
C ARG A 176 18.27 -7.30 10.32
N PHE A 177 17.33 -6.57 9.76
CA PHE A 177 16.65 -6.91 8.52
C PHE A 177 16.94 -5.88 7.42
N THR A 178 16.88 -6.31 6.16
CA THR A 178 16.56 -5.39 5.05
C THR A 178 15.09 -5.60 4.70
N TYR A 179 14.37 -4.55 4.34
CA TYR A 179 12.95 -4.71 4.03
C TYR A 179 12.42 -3.58 3.13
N ALA A 180 11.26 -3.82 2.51
CA ALA A 180 10.62 -2.87 1.63
C ALA A 180 9.23 -2.47 2.13
N VAL A 181 9.01 -1.15 2.23
CA VAL A 181 7.76 -0.54 2.70
C VAL A 181 6.80 -0.40 1.53
N GLN A 182 5.61 -1.01 1.63
CA GLN A 182 4.53 -0.83 0.66
C GLN A 182 3.96 0.59 0.77
N VAL A 183 3.44 0.94 1.94
CA VAL A 183 2.67 2.17 2.17
C VAL A 183 2.71 2.58 3.64
N MET A 184 2.50 3.87 3.91
CA MET A 184 2.39 4.41 5.27
C MET A 184 1.09 5.19 5.45
N HIS A 185 0.89 6.30 4.74
CA HIS A 185 -0.34 7.08 4.82
C HIS A 185 -0.93 7.32 3.42
N THR A 186 -0.17 7.95 2.54
CA THR A 186 -0.63 8.35 1.22
C THR A 186 -0.95 7.13 0.37
N GLY A 187 -2.20 7.00 -0.05
CA GLY A 187 -2.69 5.85 -0.82
C GLY A 187 -3.23 4.69 0.02
N HIS A 188 -3.10 4.75 1.34
CA HIS A 188 -3.71 3.76 2.23
C HIS A 188 -5.19 4.10 2.50
N ILE A 189 -6.00 3.09 2.82
CA ILE A 189 -7.35 3.27 3.33
C ILE A 189 -7.37 4.02 4.68
N GLN A 190 -8.26 4.99 4.85
CA GLN A 190 -8.25 5.85 6.06
C GLN A 190 -9.00 5.26 7.27
N THR A 191 -9.80 4.21 7.08
CA THR A 191 -10.53 3.52 8.15
C THR A 191 -10.22 2.03 8.18
N VAL A 192 -10.45 1.38 9.30
CA VAL A 192 -10.34 -0.08 9.40
C VAL A 192 -11.51 -0.68 8.65
N PHE A 193 -11.26 -1.27 7.48
CA PHE A 193 -12.33 -1.83 6.64
C PHE A 193 -13.15 -2.91 7.38
N PRO A 194 -14.47 -3.00 7.16
CA PRO A 194 -15.37 -2.02 6.53
C PRO A 194 -15.90 -0.96 7.51
N HIS A 195 -15.33 -0.90 8.71
CA HIS A 195 -15.78 -0.05 9.81
C HIS A 195 -15.38 1.42 9.62
N PRO A 196 -16.12 2.36 10.24
CA PRO A 196 -15.77 3.79 10.22
C PRO A 196 -14.63 4.15 11.20
N ARG A 197 -14.08 3.18 11.92
CA ARG A 197 -13.00 3.40 12.89
C ARG A 197 -11.74 3.87 12.16
N LEU A 198 -11.17 4.98 12.61
CA LEU A 198 -9.95 5.56 12.02
C LEU A 198 -8.78 4.56 12.09
N SER A 199 -8.09 4.38 10.96
CA SER A 199 -6.89 3.54 10.89
C SER A 199 -5.66 4.29 11.43
N ASN A 200 -4.68 3.56 11.99
CA ASN A 200 -3.40 4.16 12.38
C ASN A 200 -2.61 4.71 11.19
N HIS A 201 -2.79 4.16 9.98
CA HIS A 201 -2.24 4.74 8.75
C HIS A 201 -2.76 6.16 8.49
N ALA A 202 -4.05 6.40 8.79
CA ALA A 202 -4.70 7.69 8.53
C ALA A 202 -4.09 8.85 9.32
N VAL A 203 -3.40 8.54 10.42
CA VAL A 203 -2.76 9.52 11.32
C VAL A 203 -1.25 9.34 11.41
N GLY A 204 -0.64 8.63 10.46
CA GLY A 204 0.81 8.48 10.36
C GLY A 204 1.42 7.63 11.47
N ARG A 205 0.67 6.67 12.01
CA ARG A 205 1.07 5.77 13.11
C ARG A 205 1.22 4.30 12.70
N ALA A 206 1.29 4.02 11.40
CA ALA A 206 1.49 2.65 10.92
C ALA A 206 2.29 2.60 9.62
N VAL A 207 2.79 1.41 9.31
CA VAL A 207 3.55 1.07 8.11
C VAL A 207 3.27 -0.37 7.70
N ASP A 208 3.11 -0.59 6.39
CA ASP A 208 2.98 -1.92 5.82
C ASP A 208 4.26 -2.33 5.07
N ILE A 209 4.69 -3.56 5.30
CA ILE A 209 5.94 -4.15 4.79
C ILE A 209 5.60 -5.26 3.82
N ARG A 210 6.10 -5.17 2.57
CA ARG A 210 5.83 -6.18 1.52
C ARG A 210 6.95 -7.22 1.37
N GLU A 211 8.16 -6.91 1.83
CA GLU A 211 9.35 -7.71 1.58
C GLU A 211 10.30 -7.62 2.77
N ILE A 212 10.89 -8.76 3.15
CA ILE A 212 11.89 -8.88 4.22
C ILE A 212 13.04 -9.74 3.70
N ASN A 213 14.27 -9.26 3.85
CA ASN A 213 15.52 -9.88 3.41
C ASN A 213 15.48 -10.34 1.93
N GLY A 214 14.92 -9.52 1.04
CA GLY A 214 14.82 -9.83 -0.39
C GLY A 214 13.70 -10.81 -0.76
N ARG A 215 12.88 -11.26 0.20
CA ARG A 215 11.76 -12.19 -0.01
C ARG A 215 10.44 -11.50 0.25
N ARG A 216 9.50 -11.59 -0.69
CA ARG A 216 8.18 -10.99 -0.52
C ARG A 216 7.41 -11.78 0.54
N VAL A 217 6.63 -11.07 1.35
CA VAL A 217 5.81 -11.68 2.41
C VAL A 217 4.84 -12.70 1.81
N VAL A 218 4.23 -12.38 0.67
CA VAL A 218 3.27 -13.23 -0.03
C VAL A 218 3.84 -14.51 -0.66
N ASP A 219 5.17 -14.62 -0.84
CA ASP A 219 5.75 -15.79 -1.53
C ASP A 219 5.69 -17.06 -0.68
N ASP A 220 5.75 -16.92 0.65
CA ASP A 220 5.68 -18.04 1.59
C ASP A 220 5.11 -17.58 2.94
N PRO A 221 3.82 -17.16 2.96
CA PRO A 221 3.24 -16.42 4.08
C PRO A 221 3.15 -17.27 5.37
N PHE A 222 3.02 -18.59 5.24
CA PHE A 222 2.80 -19.49 6.37
C PHE A 222 4.04 -20.29 6.80
N ASN A 223 5.10 -20.37 5.98
CA ASN A 223 6.27 -21.22 6.29
C ASN A 223 7.59 -20.46 6.35
N ASN A 224 7.59 -19.13 6.20
CA ASN A 224 8.80 -18.32 6.27
C ASN A 224 9.09 -17.87 7.72
N PRO A 225 10.07 -18.48 8.43
CA PRO A 225 10.37 -18.13 9.83
C PRO A 225 10.87 -16.68 9.97
N THR A 226 11.41 -16.08 8.92
CA THR A 226 11.84 -14.67 8.93
C THR A 226 10.66 -13.72 9.16
N ILE A 227 9.44 -14.08 8.71
CA ILE A 227 8.24 -13.26 8.98
C ILE A 227 7.95 -13.27 10.48
N SER A 228 7.93 -14.46 11.10
CA SER A 228 7.72 -14.60 12.54
C SER A 228 8.76 -13.85 13.36
N GLU A 229 10.03 -13.93 12.98
CA GLU A 229 11.12 -13.20 13.63
C GLU A 229 10.94 -11.67 13.50
N PHE A 230 10.55 -11.19 12.32
CA PHE A 230 10.34 -9.77 12.05
C PHE A 230 9.16 -9.21 12.86
N VAL A 231 8.02 -9.89 12.83
CA VAL A 231 6.81 -9.52 13.59
C VAL A 231 7.10 -9.54 15.10
N THR A 232 7.82 -10.55 15.59
CA THR A 232 8.28 -10.61 16.99
C THR A 232 9.18 -9.42 17.33
N ALA A 233 10.16 -9.10 16.47
CA ALA A 233 11.07 -7.99 16.69
C ALA A 233 10.33 -6.64 16.72
N ALA A 234 9.35 -6.43 15.83
CA ALA A 234 8.54 -5.21 15.79
C ALA A 234 7.79 -5.01 17.12
N ALA A 235 7.19 -6.08 17.65
CA ALA A 235 6.52 -6.04 18.95
C ALA A 235 7.49 -5.72 20.09
N LEU A 236 8.67 -6.35 20.13
CA LEU A 236 9.71 -6.08 21.14
C LEU A 236 10.24 -4.65 21.08
N LEU A 237 10.25 -4.03 19.89
CA LEU A 237 10.63 -2.64 19.67
C LEU A 237 9.52 -1.64 20.04
N GLY A 238 8.36 -2.12 20.49
CA GLY A 238 7.30 -1.29 21.04
C GLY A 238 6.06 -1.12 20.15
N ALA A 239 5.96 -1.85 19.03
CA ALA A 239 4.72 -1.87 18.26
C ALA A 239 3.56 -2.39 19.13
N THR A 240 2.40 -1.74 19.04
CA THR A 240 1.19 -2.13 19.81
C THR A 240 0.21 -2.93 18.96
N GLU A 241 0.36 -2.84 17.64
CA GLU A 241 -0.42 -3.54 16.61
C GLU A 241 0.56 -4.15 15.62
N VAL A 242 0.62 -5.48 15.52
CA VAL A 242 1.46 -6.18 14.56
C VAL A 242 0.63 -7.23 13.84
N GLY A 243 0.36 -6.97 12.57
CA GLY A 243 -0.40 -7.86 11.70
C GLY A 243 0.52 -8.61 10.75
N GLY A 244 0.22 -9.85 10.43
CA GLY A 244 0.95 -10.57 9.39
C GLY A 244 0.35 -11.95 9.12
N PRO A 245 0.91 -12.70 8.17
CA PRO A 245 0.34 -13.98 7.75
C PRO A 245 0.58 -15.12 8.75
N THR A 246 1.53 -14.95 9.66
CA THR A 246 1.81 -15.96 10.70
C THR A 246 1.12 -15.58 11.99
N ASP A 247 0.25 -16.47 12.48
CA ASP A 247 -0.30 -16.37 13.81
C ASP A 247 0.81 -16.59 14.86
N LEU A 248 1.21 -15.53 15.56
CA LEU A 248 2.20 -15.61 16.62
C LEU A 248 1.61 -15.77 18.02
N ASN A 249 0.29 -15.66 18.18
CA ASN A 249 -0.25 -15.52 19.54
C ASN A 249 -1.70 -16.01 19.74
N GLY A 250 -2.37 -16.60 18.75
CA GLY A 250 -3.79 -16.91 18.84
C GLY A 250 -4.61 -15.63 19.13
N ASP A 251 -5.58 -15.71 20.05
CA ASP A 251 -6.49 -14.60 20.37
C ASP A 251 -5.89 -13.45 21.23
N ARG A 252 -4.56 -13.36 21.38
CA ARG A 252 -3.97 -12.30 22.25
C ARG A 252 -4.01 -10.92 21.58
N PRO A 253 -4.43 -9.86 22.30
CA PRO A 253 -4.45 -8.51 21.75
C PRO A 253 -3.07 -8.04 21.29
N GLY A 254 -3.03 -7.30 20.17
CA GLY A 254 -1.81 -6.65 19.66
C GLY A 254 -1.08 -7.43 18.57
N PHE A 255 -1.26 -8.75 18.47
CA PHE A 255 -0.95 -9.50 17.25
C PHE A 255 -2.24 -9.88 16.54
N PHE A 256 -2.22 -9.95 15.22
CA PHE A 256 -3.37 -10.44 14.46
C PHE A 256 -2.94 -11.05 13.13
N THR A 257 -3.74 -12.02 12.68
CA THR A 257 -3.67 -12.62 11.36
C THR A 257 -5.07 -12.70 10.79
N ASP A 258 -5.23 -12.38 9.52
CA ASP A 258 -6.48 -12.52 8.78
C ASP A 258 -6.16 -12.58 7.27
N ASP A 259 -7.19 -12.74 6.44
CA ASP A 259 -7.01 -12.81 4.99
C ASP A 259 -6.42 -11.53 4.39
N VAL A 260 -6.64 -10.37 5.03
CA VAL A 260 -6.10 -9.08 4.58
C VAL A 260 -4.60 -8.99 4.82
N HIS A 261 -4.09 -9.57 5.91
CA HIS A 261 -2.67 -9.54 6.27
C HIS A 261 -1.91 -10.79 5.79
N SER A 262 -2.50 -11.55 4.87
CA SER A 262 -1.88 -12.74 4.27
C SER A 262 -0.67 -12.41 3.38
N ASP A 263 -0.50 -11.16 2.98
CA ASP A 263 0.42 -10.74 1.93
C ASP A 263 1.40 -9.63 2.33
N HIS A 264 1.27 -9.10 3.53
CA HIS A 264 2.11 -8.03 4.07
C HIS A 264 2.21 -8.14 5.59
N VAL A 265 3.18 -7.43 6.18
CA VAL A 265 3.28 -7.24 7.63
C VAL A 265 2.87 -5.81 7.97
N HIS A 266 1.87 -5.67 8.82
CA HIS A 266 1.44 -4.40 9.40
C HIS A 266 2.18 -4.13 10.70
N VAL A 267 2.67 -2.90 10.89
CA VAL A 267 3.26 -2.44 12.16
C VAL A 267 2.65 -1.08 12.53
N GLY A 268 2.02 -1.02 13.70
CA GLY A 268 1.25 0.14 14.16
C GLY A 268 1.46 0.51 15.62
N ILE A 269 1.13 1.77 15.93
CA ILE A 269 1.10 2.34 17.29
C ILE A 269 -0.27 2.95 17.59
N THR A 270 -0.95 2.36 18.57
CA THR A 270 -2.18 2.84 19.19
C THR A 270 -1.83 3.49 20.52
N PRO A 271 -1.99 4.81 20.66
CA PRO A 271 -1.69 5.50 21.91
C PRO A 271 -2.50 4.95 23.08
N GLY A 272 -1.83 4.73 24.20
CA GLY A 272 -2.44 4.18 25.42
C GLY A 272 -2.37 2.66 25.51
N ASP A 273 -2.13 1.95 24.41
CA ASP A 273 -1.93 0.51 24.43
C ASP A 273 -0.50 0.15 24.86
N ALA A 274 -0.36 -0.95 25.59
CA ALA A 274 0.94 -1.55 25.84
C ALA A 274 1.51 -2.16 24.53
N PRO A 275 2.84 -2.32 24.41
CA PRO A 275 3.44 -3.10 23.33
C PRO A 275 2.79 -4.48 23.17
N ALA A 276 2.64 -4.95 21.93
CA ALA A 276 1.95 -6.20 21.60
C ALA A 276 2.50 -7.42 22.35
N HIS A 277 3.81 -7.46 22.61
CA HIS A 277 4.46 -8.55 23.34
C HIS A 277 4.14 -8.57 24.85
N LEU A 278 3.47 -7.54 25.38
CA LEU A 278 3.09 -7.40 26.79
C LEU A 278 1.57 -7.52 27.01
N ARG A 279 0.79 -7.81 25.96
CA ARG A 279 -0.67 -7.88 25.99
C ARG A 279 -1.21 -9.31 25.96
#